data_AF-A0A1I1SUX3-F1
#
_entry.id   AF-A0A1I1SUX3-F1
#
_cell.length_a   1.000
_cell.length_b   1.000
_cell.length_c   1.000
_cell.angle_alpha   90.00
_cell.angle_beta   90.00
_cell.angle_gamma   90.00
#
_symmetry.space_group_name_H-M   'P 1'
#
loop_
_entity.id
_entity.type
_entity.pdbx_description
1 polymer ?
#
loop_
_entity_poly.entity_id
_entity_poly.type
_entity_poly.pdbx_seq_one_letter_code
_entity_poly.pdbx_strand_id
1 'polypeptide(L)' 'MGIVNIEDDLHDQLRKASTVSYRSINGQAAFWIKIGLLCELNPKLSYSELIAQELREAGVEAKALRTAA' A
#
# COMPACT_ATOMS: atom_id res chain seq x y z
N MET A 1 -14.30 -4.55 -16.55
CA MET A 1 -13.03 -4.38 -15.80
C MET A 1 -12.06 -3.68 -16.73
N GLY A 2 -11.48 -2.55 -16.34
CA GLY A 2 -10.46 -1.87 -17.14
C GLY A 2 -9.15 -2.64 -17.05
N ILE A 3 -8.55 -2.98 -18.19
CA ILE A 3 -7.24 -3.63 -18.24
C ILE A 3 -6.19 -2.52 -18.27
N VAL A 4 -5.30 -2.51 -17.28
CA VAL A 4 -4.12 -1.63 -17.27
C VAL A 4 -2.94 -2.46 -17.78
N ASN A 5 -2.34 -2.03 -18.88
CA ASN A 5 -1.13 -2.65 -19.40
C ASN A 5 0.07 -2.22 -18.56
N ILE A 6 0.91 -3.17 -18.15
CA ILE A 6 2.15 -2.92 -17.41
C ILE A 6 3.29 -3.74 -18.01
N GLU A 7 4.52 -3.24 -17.93
CA GLU A 7 5.71 -3.94 -18.43
C GLU A 7 5.95 -5.24 -17.67
N ASP A 8 6.49 -6.26 -18.35
CA ASP A 8 6.71 -7.60 -17.78
C ASP A 8 7.59 -7.56 -16.52
N ASP A 9 8.66 -6.77 -16.54
CA ASP A 9 9.55 -6.60 -15.39
C ASP A 9 8.81 -6.03 -14.18
N LEU A 10 7.91 -5.06 -14.39
CA LEU A 10 7.09 -4.48 -13.33
C LEU A 10 6.06 -5.48 -12.81
N HIS A 11 5.44 -6.25 -13.70
CA HIS A 11 4.52 -7.32 -13.32
C HIS A 11 5.22 -8.39 -12.45
N ASP A 12 6.47 -8.73 -12.76
CA ASP A 12 7.28 -9.65 -11.97
C ASP A 12 7.63 -9.11 -10.58
N GLN A 13 7.96 -7.81 -10.47
CA GLN A 13 8.15 -7.16 -9.18
C GLN A 13 6.87 -7.15 -8.35
N LEU A 14 5.73 -6.88 -8.99
CA LEU A 14 4.43 -6.84 -8.36
C LEU A 14 4.02 -8.22 -7.83
N ARG A 15 4.29 -9.28 -8.60
CA ARG A 15 4.13 -10.68 -8.15
C ARG A 15 4.96 -10.95 -6.89
N LYS A 16 6.26 -10.62 -6.89
CA LYS A 16 7.16 -10.83 -5.74
C LYS A 16 6.70 -10.04 -4.50
N ALA A 17 6.35 -8.77 -4.68
CA ALA A 17 5.88 -7.90 -3.60
C ALA A 17 4.58 -8.43 -2.96
N SER A 18 3.65 -8.90 -3.80
CA SER A 18 2.34 -9.42 -3.33
C SER A 18 2.49 -10.57 -2.33
N THR A 19 3.48 -11.46 -2.53
CA THR A 19 3.79 -12.58 -1.64
C THR A 19 4.19 -12.11 -0.24
N VAL A 20 5.07 -11.12 -0.13
CA VAL A 20 5.57 -10.63 1.17
C VAL A 20 4.54 -9.76 1.88
N SER A 21 3.73 -9.02 1.12
CA SER A 21 2.72 -8.13 1.68
C SER A 21 1.40 -8.82 2.04
N TYR A 22 1.28 -10.14 1.82
CA TYR A 22 0.05 -10.91 2.01
C TYR A 22 -1.14 -10.33 1.23
N ARG A 23 -0.92 -9.94 -0.04
CA ARG A 23 -1.97 -9.41 -0.94
C ARG A 23 -2.09 -10.27 -2.20
N SER A 24 -3.24 -10.22 -2.86
CA SER A 24 -3.31 -10.69 -4.25
C SER A 24 -2.49 -9.77 -5.15
N ILE A 25 -2.14 -10.24 -6.35
CA ILE A 25 -1.45 -9.44 -7.39
C ILE A 25 -2.26 -8.14 -7.65
N ASN A 26 -3.55 -8.25 -7.93
CA ASN A 26 -4.41 -7.07 -8.15
C ASN A 26 -4.48 -6.16 -6.91
N GLY A 27 -4.50 -6.73 -5.69
CA GLY A 27 -4.47 -5.95 -4.46
C GLY A 27 -3.15 -5.19 -4.27
N GLN A 28 -2.03 -5.78 -4.67
CA GLN A 28 -0.73 -5.12 -4.65
C GLN A 28 -0.63 -4.01 -5.71
N ALA A 29 -1.20 -4.24 -6.91
CA ALA A 29 -1.31 -3.21 -7.96
C ALA A 29 -2.11 -2.00 -7.47
N ALA A 30 -3.31 -2.26 -6.93
CA ALA A 30 -4.19 -1.23 -6.40
C ALA A 30 -3.52 -0.44 -5.27
N PHE A 31 -2.77 -1.13 -4.41
CA PHE A 31 -2.00 -0.49 -3.34
C PHE A 31 -0.95 0.48 -3.91
N TRP A 32 -0.11 0.05 -4.85
CA TRP A 32 0.90 0.94 -5.45
C TRP A 32 0.29 2.12 -6.21
N ILE A 33 -0.78 1.90 -6.97
CA ILE A 33 -1.50 2.96 -7.67
C ILE A 33 -2.05 3.99 -6.68
N LYS A 34 -2.70 3.53 -5.60
CA LYS A 34 -3.25 4.42 -4.57
C LYS A 34 -2.16 5.22 -3.87
N ILE A 35 -1.07 4.58 -3.48
CA ILE A 35 0.05 5.27 -2.82
C ILE A 35 0.70 6.29 -3.75
N GLY A 36 0.92 5.95 -5.02
CA GLY A 36 1.44 6.90 -6.02
C GLY A 36 0.57 8.14 -6.12
N LEU A 37 -0.75 7.96 -6.27
CA LEU A 37 -1.71 9.06 -6.30
C LEU A 37 -1.67 9.91 -5.03
N LEU A 38 -1.61 9.28 -3.85
CA LEU A 38 -1.54 10.00 -2.57
C LEU A 38 -0.25 10.82 -2.43
N CYS A 39 0.88 10.28 -2.86
CA CYS A 39 2.16 11.00 -2.88
C CYS A 39 2.10 12.23 -3.80
N GLU A 40 1.48 12.12 -4.98
CA GLU A 40 1.31 13.25 -5.90
C GLU A 40 0.41 14.34 -5.32
N LEU A 41 -0.69 13.96 -4.66
CA LEU A 41 -1.62 14.91 -4.05
C LEU A 41 -1.09 15.54 -2.76
N ASN A 42 -0.16 14.87 -2.07
CA ASN A 42 0.36 15.30 -0.78
C ASN A 42 1.90 15.28 -0.76
N PRO A 43 2.58 16.11 -1.57
CA PRO A 43 4.04 16.02 -1.80
C PRO A 43 4.90 16.31 -0.57
N LYS A 44 4.31 16.80 0.53
CA LYS A 44 4.99 17.10 1.79
C LYS A 44 4.85 15.99 2.82
N LEU A 45 3.96 15.03 2.62
CA LEU A 45 3.75 13.92 3.54
C LEU A 45 4.68 12.77 3.17
N SER A 46 5.28 12.16 4.19
CA SER A 46 6.02 10.92 4.05
C SER A 46 5.07 9.75 3.79
N TYR A 47 5.60 8.67 3.21
CA TYR A 47 4.86 7.41 3.07
C TYR A 47 4.24 6.94 4.39
N SER A 48 4.98 7.00 5.50
CA SER A 48 4.49 6.57 6.81
C SER A 48 3.30 7.40 7.29
N GLU A 49 3.31 8.71 7.05
CA GLU A 49 2.19 9.60 7.40
C GLU A 49 0.95 9.29 6.55
N LEU A 50 1.13 9.05 5.25
CA LEU A 50 0.04 8.65 4.35
C LEU A 50 -0.60 7.34 4.80
N ILE A 51 0.21 6.30 5.07
CA ILE A 51 -0.31 5.01 5.57
C ILE A 51 -1.02 5.18 6.90
N ALA A 52 -0.46 5.96 7.82
CA ALA A 52 -1.08 6.18 9.12
C ALA A 52 -2.42 6.90 8.98
N GLN A 53 -2.54 7.86 8.06
CA GLN A 53 -3.80 8.53 7.76
C GLN A 53 -4.83 7.56 7.19
N GLU A 54 -4.47 6.77 6.17
CA GLU A 54 -5.34 5.77 5.55
C GLU A 54 -5.85 4.73 6.56
N LEU A 55 -4.98 4.26 7.46
CA LEU A 55 -5.37 3.33 8.51
C LEU A 55 -6.34 3.98 9.51
N ARG A 56 -6.11 5.23 9.90
CA ARG A 56 -7.03 5.97 10.79
C ARG A 56 -8.39 6.20 10.14
N GLU A 57 -8.40 6.60 8.87
CA GLU A 57 -9.65 6.80 8.09
C GLU A 57 -10.45 5.51 7.93
N ALA A 58 -9.76 4.37 7.80
CA ALA A 58 -10.38 3.05 7.79
C ALA A 58 -10.81 2.55 9.19
N GLY A 59 -10.57 3.31 10.25
CA GLY A 59 -10.88 2.91 11.63
C GLY A 59 -9.97 1.80 12.17
N VAL A 60 -8.80 1.57 11.57
CA VAL A 60 -7.83 0.60 12.06
C VAL A 60 -7.09 1.19 13.25
N GLU A 61 -7.36 0.65 14.43
CA GLU A 61 -6.69 1.05 15.67
C GLU A 61 -5.44 0.20 15.90
N ALA A 62 -4.31 0.85 16.21
CA ALA A 62 -3.13 0.16 16.70
C ALA A 62 -3.43 -0.36 18.11
N LYS A 63 -3.63 -1.67 18.26
CA LYS A 63 -3.71 -2.29 19.58
C LYS A 63 -2.36 -2.12 20.26
N ALA A 64 -2.31 -1.39 21.38
CA ALA A 64 -1.10 -1.26 22.18
C ALA A 64 -0.60 -2.67 22.55
N LEU A 65 0.54 -3.07 21.99
CA LEU A 65 1.23 -4.27 22.43
C LEU A 65 1.67 -3.99 23.86
N ARG A 66 1.13 -4.75 24.81
CA ARG A 66 1.57 -4.66 26.21
C ARG A 66 3.04 -5.03 26.23
N THR A 67 3.90 -4.06 26.50
CA THR A 67 5.30 -4.33 26.83
C THR A 67 5.27 -5.10 28.15
N ALA A 68 5.68 -6.38 28.13
CA ALA A 68 5.94 -7.10 29.36
C ALA A 68 7.11 -6.39 30.06
N ALA A 69 6.87 -5.94 31.29
CA ALA A 69 7.87 -5.33 32.16
C ALA A 69 8.90 -6.36 32.64
#